data_AF-A0A4P5YMW7-F1
#
_entry.id   AF-A0A4P5YMW7-F1
#
_cell.length_a   1.000
_cell.length_b   1.000
_cell.length_c   1.000
_cell.angle_alpha   90.00
_cell.angle_beta   90.00
_cell.angle_gamma   90.00
#
_symmetry.space_group_name_H-M   'P 1'
#
loop_
_entity.id
_entity.type
_entity.pdbx_description
1 polymer ?
#
loop_
_entity_poly.entity_id
_entity_poly.type
_entity_poly.pdbx_seq_one_letter_code
_entity_poly.pdbx_strand_id
1 'polypeptide(L)' 'MDPAQTALAPAQLAPVLIALGCPAEKAPEMAAQLDKRARQLSALKGRTYEQALAHLLGLLRQGWAAKERGL' A
#
# COMPACT_ATOMS: atom_id res chain seq x y z
N MET A 1 -5.00 -18.24 14.96
CA MET A 1 -4.31 -17.21 14.15
C MET A 1 -5.21 -16.92 12.97
N ASP A 2 -6.16 -16.02 13.18
CA ASP A 2 -7.19 -15.66 12.21
C ASP A 2 -6.57 -14.86 11.05
N PRO A 3 -6.61 -15.37 9.80
CA PRO A 3 -5.94 -14.74 8.65
C PRO A 3 -6.58 -13.43 8.18
N ALA A 4 -7.60 -12.93 8.89
CA ALA A 4 -8.37 -11.73 8.54
C ALA A 4 -8.01 -10.47 9.36
N GLN A 5 -7.18 -10.58 10.40
CA GLN A 5 -6.96 -9.49 11.37
C GLN A 5 -5.67 -8.66 11.17
N THR A 6 -4.73 -9.05 10.30
CA THR A 6 -3.54 -8.22 9.99
C THR A 6 -3.80 -7.18 8.88
N ALA A 7 -5.02 -6.66 8.78
CA ALA A 7 -5.31 -5.52 7.92
C ALA A 7 -4.85 -4.24 8.62
N LEU A 8 -3.66 -3.73 8.26
CA LEU A 8 -3.24 -2.40 8.70
C LEU A 8 -4.31 -1.39 8.31
N ALA A 9 -4.85 -0.67 9.29
CA ALA A 9 -5.77 0.42 9.01
C ALA A 9 -5.09 1.43 8.07
N PRO A 10 -5.82 2.07 7.14
CA PRO A 10 -5.25 3.07 6.23
C PRO A 10 -4.53 4.22 6.96
N ALA A 11 -4.95 4.54 8.19
CA ALA A 11 -4.25 5.50 9.05
C ALA A 11 -2.77 5.12 9.32
N GLN A 12 -2.47 3.82 9.40
CA GLN A 12 -1.12 3.30 9.64
C GLN A 12 -0.30 3.18 8.34
N LEU A 13 -0.97 3.16 7.18
CA LEU A 13 -0.31 3.14 5.87
C LEU A 13 0.18 4.51 5.43
N ALA A 14 -0.50 5.59 5.83
CA ALA A 14 -0.10 6.96 5.53
C ALA A 14 1.37 7.28 5.93
N PRO A 15 1.84 7.03 7.16
CA PRO A 15 3.25 7.29 7.52
C PRO A 15 4.23 6.41 6.74
N VAL A 16 3.87 5.17 6.40
CA VAL A 16 4.70 4.29 5.57
C VAL A 16 4.82 4.84 4.15
N LEU A 17 3.73 5.32 3.57
CA LEU A 17 3.72 5.97 2.26
C LEU A 17 4.61 7.21 2.27
N ILE A 18 4.55 8.03 3.31
CA ILE A 18 5.38 9.24 3.46
C ILE A 18 6.86 8.86 3.50
N ALA A 19 7.22 7.85 4.29
CA ALA A 19 8.60 7.34 4.35
C ALA A 19 9.11 6.78 3.01
N LEU A 20 8.21 6.39 2.12
CA LEU A 20 8.51 5.91 0.76
C LEU A 20 8.56 7.03 -0.29
N GLY A 21 8.34 8.29 0.08
CA GLY A 21 8.37 9.44 -0.83
C GLY A 21 6.99 9.95 -1.28
N CYS A 22 5.89 9.43 -0.71
CA CYS A 22 4.56 9.99 -0.95
C CYS A 22 4.41 11.35 -0.24
N PRO A 23 3.84 12.37 -0.90
CA PRO A 23 3.50 13.61 -0.21
C PRO A 23 2.45 13.38 0.89
N ALA A 24 2.68 13.93 2.08
CA ALA A 24 1.84 13.71 3.26
C ALA A 24 0.36 14.08 3.06
N GLU A 25 0.08 15.07 2.21
CA GLU A 25 -1.28 15.48 1.83
C GLU A 25 -2.03 14.40 1.04
N LYS A 26 -1.32 13.57 0.24
CA LYS A 26 -1.92 12.49 -0.57
C LYS A 26 -1.81 11.13 0.11
N ALA A 27 -0.97 11.00 1.12
CA ALA A 27 -0.77 9.78 1.89
C ALA A 27 -2.07 9.17 2.45
N PRO A 28 -3.01 9.92 3.07
CA PRO A 28 -4.25 9.33 3.58
C PRO A 28 -5.18 8.83 2.47
N GLU A 29 -5.29 9.57 1.37
CA GLU A 29 -6.10 9.17 0.21
C GLU A 29 -5.51 7.91 -0.45
N MET A 30 -4.20 7.90 -0.69
CA MET A 30 -3.51 6.74 -1.24
C MET A 30 -3.59 5.54 -0.31
N ALA A 31 -3.47 5.72 1.00
CA ALA A 31 -3.60 4.64 1.96
C ALA A 31 -4.97 3.95 1.87
N ALA A 32 -6.05 4.72 1.75
CA ALA A 32 -7.39 4.19 1.58
C ALA A 32 -7.54 3.41 0.26
N GLN A 33 -6.96 3.93 -0.83
CA GLN A 33 -6.93 3.22 -2.12
C GLN A 33 -6.11 1.93 -2.06
N LEU A 34 -4.96 1.96 -1.38
CA LEU A 34 -4.06 0.82 -1.24
C LEU A 34 -4.71 -0.30 -0.43
N ASP A 35 -5.36 0.03 0.69
CA ASP A 35 -6.09 -0.94 1.51
C ASP A 35 -7.20 -1.62 0.70
N LYS A 36 -8.01 -0.83 -0.01
CA LYS A 36 -9.08 -1.35 -0.87
C LYS A 36 -8.55 -2.29 -1.95
N ARG A 37 -7.43 -1.92 -2.60
CA ARG A 37 -6.78 -2.76 -3.62
C ARG A 37 -6.17 -4.01 -3.01
N ALA A 38 -5.55 -3.94 -1.83
CA ALA A 38 -4.97 -5.09 -1.14
C ALA A 38 -6.04 -6.12 -0.78
N ARG A 39 -7.20 -5.67 -0.27
CA ARG A 39 -8.36 -6.52 0.00
C ARG A 39 -8.91 -7.17 -1.27
N GLN A 40 -9.07 -6.41 -2.35
CA GLN A 40 -9.50 -6.96 -3.64
C GLN A 40 -8.50 -7.97 -4.19
N LEU A 41 -7.20 -7.67 -4.14
CA LEU A 41 -6.16 -8.56 -4.65
C LEU A 41 -6.06 -9.84 -3.81
N SER A 42 -6.27 -9.73 -2.50
CA SER A 42 -6.37 -10.87 -1.60
C SER A 42 -7.54 -11.77 -1.99
N ALA A 43 -8.73 -11.21 -2.19
CA ALA A 43 -9.91 -11.95 -2.61
C ALA A 43 -9.79 -12.56 -4.01
N LEU A 44 -9.19 -11.84 -4.96
CA LEU A 44 -9.09 -12.26 -6.36
C LEU A 44 -7.95 -13.25 -6.63
N LYS A 45 -6.82 -13.13 -5.91
CA LYS A 45 -5.63 -13.97 -6.12
C LYS A 45 -5.43 -15.01 -5.01
N GLY A 46 -6.32 -15.09 -4.03
CA GLY A 46 -6.18 -15.98 -2.87
C GLY A 46 -4.94 -15.68 -2.02
N ARG A 47 -4.38 -14.47 -2.13
CA ARG A 47 -3.20 -14.04 -1.38
C ARG A 47 -3.62 -13.46 -0.04
N THR A 48 -2.75 -13.49 0.96
CA THR A 48 -3.00 -12.77 2.21
C THR A 48 -2.95 -11.26 1.95
N TYR A 49 -3.67 -10.49 2.78
CA TYR A 49 -3.63 -9.03 2.73
C TYR A 49 -2.19 -8.50 2.79
N GLU A 50 -1.36 -9.03 3.67
CA GLU A 50 0.05 -8.64 3.81
C GLU A 50 0.86 -8.87 2.52
N GLN A 51 0.68 -10.02 1.87
CA GLN A 51 1.34 -10.30 0.58
C GLN A 51 0.88 -9.34 -0.52
N ALA A 52 -0.42 -9.05 -0.57
CA ALA A 52 -0.98 -8.10 -1.52
C ALA A 52 -0.48 -6.67 -1.26
N LEU A 53 -0.49 -6.26 0.00
CA LEU A 53 -0.06 -4.93 0.44
C LEU A 53 1.43 -4.73 0.22
N ALA A 54 2.28 -5.68 0.60
CA ALA A 54 3.72 -5.64 0.36
C ALA A 54 4.04 -5.52 -1.13
N HIS A 55 3.29 -6.24 -1.98
CA HIS A 55 3.43 -6.13 -3.42
C HIS A 55 3.05 -4.72 -3.94
N LEU A 56 1.93 -4.17 -3.48
CA LEU A 56 1.49 -2.83 -3.85
C LEU A 56 2.45 -1.73 -3.35
N LEU A 57 2.96 -1.84 -2.13
CA LEU A 57 3.99 -0.93 -1.59
C LEU A 57 5.29 -1.00 -2.41
N GLY A 58 5.70 -2.20 -2.83
CA GLY A 58 6.84 -2.40 -3.71
C GLY A 58 6.68 -1.70 -5.06
N LEU A 59 5.48 -1.80 -5.67
CA LEU A 59 5.16 -1.10 -6.92
C LEU A 59 5.18 0.42 -6.76
N LEU A 60 4.58 0.94 -5.68
CA LEU A 60 4.62 2.37 -5.38
C LEU A 60 6.05 2.86 -5.22
N ARG A 61 6.88 2.18 -4.40
CA ARG A 61 8.30 2.55 -4.22
C ARG A 61 9.05 2.62 -5.55
N GLN A 62 8.79 1.68 -6.46
CA GLN A 62 9.38 1.71 -7.81
C GLN A 62 8.87 2.90 -8.63
N GLY A 63 7.57 3.21 -8.56
CA GLY A 63 6.98 4.37 -9.23
C GLY A 63 7.52 5.71 -8.71
N TRP A 64 7.71 5.84 -7.40
CA TRP A 64 8.32 7.03 -6.78
C TRP A 64 9.80 7.15 -7.15
N ALA A 65 10.56 6.06 -7.07
CA ALA A 65 11.97 6.04 -7.47
C ALA A 65 12.16 6.37 -8.97
N ALA A 66 11.23 5.96 -9.83
CA ALA A 66 11.22 6.34 -11.24
C ALA A 66 10.88 7.83 -11.43
N LYS A 67 9.91 8.35 -10.67
CA LYS A 67 9.51 9.76 -10.70
C LYS A 67 10.60 10.69 -10.19
N GLU A 68 11.33 10.30 -9.13
CA GLU A 68 12.48 11.05 -8.61
C GLU A 68 13.66 11.06 -9.59
N ARG A 69 13.80 10.03 -10.43
CA ARG A 69 14.81 9.97 -11.50
C ARG A 69 14.44 10.75 -12.77
N GLY A 70 13.28 11.40 -12.82
CA GLY A 70 12.93 12.33 -13.88
C GLY A 70 12.90 11.71 -15.28
N LEU A 71 12.01 10.74 -15.50
CA LEU A 71 11.51 10.46 -16.86
C LEU A 71 10.21 11.23 -17.10
#